data_AF-A0A519VNL3-F1
#
_entry.id   AF-A0A519VNL3-F1
#
_cell.length_a   1.000
_cell.length_b   1.000
_cell.length_c   1.000
_cell.angle_alpha   90.00
_cell.angle_beta   90.00
_cell.angle_gamma   90.00
#
_symmetry.space_group_name_H-M   'P 1'
#
loop_
_entity.id
_entity.type
_entity.pdbx_description
1 polymer ?
#
loop_
_entity_poly.entity_id
_entity_poly.type
_entity_poly.pdbx_seq_one_letter_code
_entity_poly.pdbx_strand_id
1 'polypeptide(L)' 'ACQQRLPARQQLVFARRFVEEIPAADICQELALSAANFWVLVHRAKLSLRQCLERHWLAAPPLPTSST' A
#
# COMPACT_ATOMS: atom_id res chain seq x y z
N ALA A 1 0.96 -10.78 1.99
CA ALA A 1 -0.38 -10.94 2.58
C ALA A 1 -1.36 -9.82 2.20
N CYS A 2 -1.16 -8.55 2.58
CA CYS A 2 -2.12 -7.48 2.28
C CYS A 2 -1.87 -6.73 0.96
N GLN A 3 -0.61 -6.50 0.58
CA GLN A 3 -0.26 -5.82 -0.67
C GLN A 3 -0.71 -6.59 -1.91
N GLN A 4 -0.64 -7.92 -1.89
CA GLN A 4 -1.10 -8.80 -2.97
C GLN A 4 -2.63 -8.82 -3.14
N ARG A 5 -3.38 -8.25 -2.19
CA ARG A 5 -4.84 -8.12 -2.27
C ARG A 5 -5.29 -6.80 -2.89
N LEU A 6 -4.35 -5.92 -3.21
CA LEU A 6 -4.66 -4.67 -3.91
C LEU A 6 -5.02 -4.95 -5.37
N PRO A 7 -5.92 -4.16 -5.97
CA PRO A 7 -6.11 -4.16 -7.42
C PRO A 7 -4.78 -3.94 -8.14
N ALA A 8 -4.55 -4.63 -9.27
CA ALA A 8 -3.26 -4.66 -9.97
C ALA A 8 -2.63 -3.28 -10.18
N ARG A 9 -3.42 -2.29 -10.62
CA ARG A 9 -2.94 -0.89 -10.79
C ARG A 9 -2.49 -0.23 -9.49
N GLN A 10 -3.22 -0.44 -8.40
CA GLN A 10 -2.86 0.11 -7.09
C GLN A 10 -1.63 -0.59 -6.53
N GLN A 11 -1.53 -1.91 -6.69
CA GLN A 11 -0.37 -2.69 -6.28
C GLN A 11 0.90 -2.21 -6.98
N LEU A 12 0.84 -2.03 -8.30
CA LEU A 12 1.96 -1.58 -9.12
C LEU A 12 2.41 -0.17 -8.71
N VAL A 13 1.49 0.80 -8.66
CA VAL A 13 1.80 2.19 -8.27
C VAL A 13 2.35 2.24 -6.84
N PHE A 14 1.80 1.46 -5.92
CA PHE A 14 2.27 1.41 -4.55
C PHE A 14 3.68 0.81 -4.44
N ALA A 15 3.94 -0.32 -5.12
CA ALA A 15 5.26 -0.94 -5.13
C ALA A 15 6.32 0.01 -5.70
N ARG A 16 6.07 0.58 -6.88
CA ARG A 16 6.95 1.56 -7.52
C ARG A 16 7.26 2.74 -6.59
N ARG A 17 6.24 3.32 -5.95
CA ARG A 17 6.41 4.54 -5.14
C ARG A 17 7.04 4.30 -3.77
N PHE A 18 6.73 3.19 -3.10
CA PHE A 18 7.04 2.97 -1.68
C PHE A 18 7.98 1.79 -1.40
N VAL A 19 8.12 0.85 -2.33
CA VAL A 19 9.06 -0.27 -2.20
C VAL A 19 10.31 -0.01 -3.03
N GLU A 20 10.12 0.47 -4.26
CA GLU A 20 11.21 0.83 -5.17
C GLU A 20 11.59 2.31 -5.06
N GLU A 21 10.84 3.09 -4.28
CA GLU A 21 11.10 4.51 -3.97
C GLU A 21 11.18 5.45 -5.18
N ILE A 22 10.57 5.07 -6.31
CA ILE A 22 10.61 5.84 -7.54
C ILE A 22 9.80 7.16 -7.38
N PRO A 23 10.30 8.29 -7.91
CA PRO A 23 9.59 9.56 -7.92
C PRO A 23 8.23 9.48 -8.62
N ALA A 24 7.25 10.22 -8.11
CA ALA A 24 5.89 10.21 -8.67
C ALA A 24 5.84 10.66 -10.13
N ALA A 25 6.71 11.60 -10.53
CA ALA A 25 6.80 12.09 -11.91
C ALA A 25 7.20 10.97 -12.89
N ASP A 26 8.24 10.22 -12.53
CA ASP A 26 8.76 9.11 -13.35
C ASP A 26 7.71 7.99 -13.46
N ILE A 27 7.05 7.65 -12.35
CA ILE A 27 5.94 6.67 -12.36
C ILE A 27 4.80 7.14 -13.25
N CYS A 28 4.44 8.43 -13.21
CA CYS A 28 3.38 8.99 -14.04
C CYS A 28 3.73 8.90 -15.52
N GLN A 29 4.99 9.16 -15.89
CA GLN A 29 5.48 9.05 -17.25
C GLN A 29 5.49 7.59 -17.73
N GLU A 30 6.08 6.68 -16.95
CA GLU A 30 6.19 5.25 -17.28
C GLU A 30 4.84 4.56 -17.43
N LEU A 31 3.88 4.90 -16.56
CA LEU A 31 2.56 4.26 -16.52
C LEU A 31 1.47 5.03 -17.28
N ALA A 32 1.84 6.11 -17.98
CA ALA A 32 0.93 7.03 -18.67
C ALA A 32 -0.23 7.49 -17.76
N LEU A 33 0.09 7.91 -16.53
CA LEU A 33 -0.85 8.44 -15.55
C LEU A 33 -0.74 9.96 -15.46
N SER A 34 -1.88 10.63 -15.25
CA SER A 34 -1.86 12.00 -14.76
C SER A 34 -1.52 12.04 -13.27
N ALA A 35 -0.96 13.15 -12.80
CA ALA A 35 -0.66 13.35 -11.38
C ALA A 35 -1.89 13.13 -10.50
N ALA A 36 -3.07 13.62 -10.92
CA ALA A 36 -4.32 13.42 -10.20
C ALA A 36 -4.68 11.92 -10.08
N ASN A 37 -4.57 11.16 -11.18
CA ASN A 37 -4.88 9.73 -11.16
C ASN A 37 -3.89 8.94 -10.29
N PHE A 38 -2.60 9.29 -10.34
CA PHE A 38 -1.57 8.71 -9.49
C PHE A 38 -1.91 8.87 -7.99
N TRP A 39 -2.25 10.09 -7.55
CA TRP A 39 -2.56 10.34 -6.15
C TRP A 39 -3.84 9.62 -5.70
N VAL A 40 -4.85 9.51 -6.57
CA VAL A 40 -6.05 8.71 -6.29
C VAL A 40 -5.70 7.23 -6.11
N LEU A 41 -4.85 6.66 -6.98
CA LEU A 41 -4.42 5.26 -6.88
C LEU A 41 -3.62 5.01 -5.58
N VAL A 42 -2.68 5.90 -5.24
CA VAL A 42 -1.90 5.82 -4.01
C VAL A 42 -2.80 5.92 -2.77
N HIS A 43 -3.72 6.89 -2.75
CA HIS A 43 -4.64 7.06 -1.63
C HIS A 43 -5.50 5.81 -1.41
N ARG A 44 -6.07 5.25 -2.48
CA ARG A 44 -6.86 4.02 -2.42
C ARG A 44 -6.03 2.83 -1.95
N ALA A 45 -4.81 2.67 -2.47
CA ALA A 45 -3.90 1.61 -2.05
C ALA A 45 -3.61 1.66 -0.54
N LYS A 46 -3.32 2.86 -0.01
CA LYS A 46 -3.09 3.07 1.44
C LYS A 46 -4.31 2.71 2.27
N LEU A 47 -5.51 3.12 1.84
CA LEU A 47 -6.76 2.79 2.53
C LEU A 47 -6.99 1.27 2.60
N SER A 48 -6.87 0.59 1.46
CA SER A 48 -7.05 -0.87 1.38
C SER A 48 -6.01 -1.63 2.19
N LEU A 49 -4.76 -1.18 2.18
CA LEU A 49 -3.69 -1.74 3.02
C LEU A 49 -4.01 -1.59 4.51
N ARG A 50 -4.40 -0.38 4.95
CA ARG A 50 -4.80 -0.14 6.35
C ARG A 50 -5.92 -1.08 6.78
N GLN A 51 -7.01 -1.13 6.03
CA GLN A 51 -8.15 -2.01 6.34
C GLN A 51 -7.74 -3.49 6.37
N CYS A 52 -6.81 -3.91 5.51
CA CYS A 52 -6.33 -5.28 5.52
C CYS A 52 -5.47 -5.55 6.76
N LEU A 53 -4.54 -4.66 7.10
CA LEU A 53 -3.69 -4.79 8.29
C LEU A 53 -4.50 -4.78 9.59
N GLU A 54 -5.51 -3.90 9.69
CA GLU A 54 -6.44 -3.85 10.83
C GLU A 54 -7.14 -5.20 11.05
N ARG A 55 -7.58 -5.85 9.96
CA ARG A 55 -8.29 -7.13 10.03
C ARG A 55 -7.39 -8.34 10.33
N HIS A 56 -6.11 -8.29 9.95
CA HIS A 56 -5.25 -9.49 9.94
C HIS A 56 -4.07 -9.41 10.92
N TRP A 57 -3.69 -8.23 11.38
CA TRP A 57 -2.49 -8.03 12.21
C TRP A 57 -2.79 -7.39 13.56
N LEU A 58 -3.77 -6.46 13.63
CA LEU A 58 -4.19 -5.84 14.90
C LEU A 58 -5.16 -6.70 15.73
N ALA A 59 -5.67 -7.79 15.15
CA ALA A 59 -6.45 -8.81 15.88
C ALA A 59 -5.58 -9.94 16.45
N ALA A 60 -4.25 -9.90 16.28
CA ALA A 60 -3.37 -10.80 16.99
C ALA A 60 -3.51 -10.49 18.50
N PRO A 61 -3.83 -11.48 19.36
CA PRO A 61 -3.85 -11.25 20.79
C PRO A 61 -2.49 -10.69 21.22
N PRO A 62 -2.45 -9.75 22.18
CA PRO A 62 -1.17 -9.27 22.70
C PRO A 62 -0.32 -10.49 23.07
N LEU A 63 0.94 -10.50 22.62
CA LEU A 63 1.90 -11.52 23.06
C LEU A 63 1.81 -11.63 24.58
N PRO A 64 1.84 -12.85 25.15
CA PRO A 64 1.87 -13.00 26.59
C PRO A 64 3.06 -12.19 27.10
N THR A 65 2.78 -11.11 27.84
CA THR A 65 3.81 -10.38 28.57
C THR A 65 4.44 -11.39 29.50
N SER A 66 5.65 -11.84 29.20
CA SER A 66 6.45 -12.62 30.12
C SER A 66 6.64 -11.76 31.36
N SER A 67 5.82 -12.04 32.37
CA SER A 67 5.96 -11.53 33.72
C SER A 67 7.32 -11.94 34.24
N THR A 68 8.17 -10.97 34.56
CA THR A 68 9.25 -11.12 35.53
C THR A 68 9.22 -9.91 36.42
#